data_AF-A0A1J6I8J6-F1
#
_entry.id   AF-A0A1J6I8J6-F1
#
_cell.length_a   1.000
_cell.length_b   1.000
_cell.length_c   1.000
_cell.angle_alpha   90.00
_cell.angle_beta   90.00
_cell.angle_gamma   90.00
#
_symmetry.space_group_name_H-M   'P 1'
#
loop_
_entity.id
_entity.type
_entity.pdbx_description
1 polymer ?
#
loop_
_entity_poly.entity_id
_entity_poly.type
_entity_poly.pdbx_seq_one_letter_code
_entity_poly.pdbx_strand_id
1 'polypeptide(L)'
;MTNPKPAEPMSRNLVRIGLAFAVLLLLAAGAAFYYASRVSDKARHAEAGDTIQVAINGKSCDPNELTVPAGRSVFEIVNKSDRTVEWEILDGVMVLEERENIAPGFKQTITAKLTPGEYQITCGLLSNPRGKLIVTATAASEAEKGKLPLTAFIGALAEYQIYLTTEVAEFQKSVSALSTAIASGNLEAAQTAYGPAREAYARIAPVSEAFSDLDTAINARADYFEKREQDPAFGGLHRIEYGLFEQKTVDGLAPVAGKLEQDATALKERIRGLRISPDRMMAGTASALNRFASTASDAGEDRYAHTDLQALSGLLEGSGKTADVLRPIIIKADPKAFEGIDKDAASIRKLLGTGAEGNGYKAYDALSSDEKTKIKEGAAQLAAQFTKLRDQLGVD
;
A
#
# COMPACT_ATOMS: atom_id res chain seq x y z
N MET A 1 19.21 -25.25 47.91
CA MET A 1 18.00 -24.40 48.06
C MET A 1 18.34 -23.27 49.02
N THR A 2 18.77 -22.12 48.51
CA THR A 2 19.05 -20.91 49.30
C THR A 2 17.81 -20.02 49.25
N ASN A 3 17.11 -19.90 50.37
CA ASN A 3 15.96 -19.01 50.49
C ASN A 3 16.41 -17.56 50.28
N PRO A 4 15.77 -16.77 49.39
CA PRO A 4 16.07 -15.36 49.24
C PRO A 4 15.69 -14.61 50.53
N LYS A 5 16.56 -13.70 50.96
CA LYS A 5 16.34 -12.82 52.11
C LYS A 5 15.07 -11.97 51.89
N PRO A 6 14.21 -11.80 52.90
CA PRO A 6 13.06 -10.89 52.78
C PRO A 6 13.55 -9.45 52.57
N ALA A 7 13.00 -8.78 51.57
CA ALA A 7 13.30 -7.39 51.27
C ALA A 7 12.88 -6.49 52.45
N GLU A 8 13.75 -5.55 52.84
CA GLU A 8 13.46 -4.62 53.93
C GLU A 8 12.26 -3.71 53.57
N PRO A 9 11.38 -3.44 54.54
CA PRO A 9 10.20 -2.61 54.30
C PRO A 9 10.64 -1.16 54.01
N MET A 10 10.19 -0.65 52.86
CA MET A 10 10.46 0.70 52.39
C MET A 10 10.00 1.74 53.42
N SER A 11 10.84 2.75 53.71
CA SER A 11 10.54 3.71 54.78
C SER A 11 9.22 4.47 54.52
N ARG A 12 8.43 4.70 55.57
CA ARG A 12 7.14 5.45 55.48
C ARG A 12 7.30 6.83 54.84
N ASN A 13 8.48 7.45 54.96
CA ASN A 13 8.76 8.76 54.38
C ASN A 13 8.94 8.66 52.86
N LEU A 14 9.64 7.63 52.37
CA LEU A 14 9.78 7.34 50.94
C LEU A 14 8.41 7.04 50.29
N VAL A 15 7.55 6.28 50.97
CA VAL A 15 6.18 6.01 50.50
C VAL A 15 5.36 7.31 50.41
N ARG A 16 5.44 8.19 51.41
CA ARG A 16 4.70 9.47 51.41
C ARG A 16 5.17 10.42 50.33
N ILE A 17 6.49 10.50 50.10
CA ILE A 17 7.07 11.32 49.03
C ILE A 17 6.65 10.77 47.66
N GLY A 18 6.71 9.45 47.47
CA GLY A 18 6.25 8.80 46.24
C GLY A 18 4.77 9.04 45.96
N LEU A 19 3.93 8.99 47.01
CA LEU A 19 2.49 9.28 46.87
C LEU A 19 2.22 10.74 46.50
N ALA A 20 2.92 11.69 47.14
CA ALA A 20 2.79 13.11 46.82
C ALA A 20 3.22 13.41 45.38
N PHE A 21 4.30 12.76 44.91
CA PHE A 21 4.78 12.89 43.54
C PHE A 21 3.80 12.29 42.53
N ALA A 22 3.21 11.12 42.83
CA ALA A 22 2.19 10.50 41.99
C ALA A 22 0.92 11.37 41.86
N VAL A 23 0.48 12.00 42.96
CA VAL A 23 -0.67 12.93 42.94
C VAL A 23 -0.35 14.18 42.11
N LEU A 24 0.85 14.74 42.24
CA LEU A 24 1.29 15.86 41.42
C LEU A 24 1.33 15.53 39.92
N LEU A 25 1.83 14.35 39.57
CA LEU A 25 1.84 13.88 38.17
C LEU A 25 0.43 13.68 37.62
N LEU A 26 -0.49 13.13 38.41
CA LEU A 26 -1.90 12.98 38.04
C LEU A 26 -2.58 14.34 37.79
N LEU A 27 -2.32 15.32 38.65
CA LEU A 27 -2.85 16.68 38.46
C LEU A 27 -2.26 17.36 37.23
N ALA A 28 -0.96 17.21 36.99
CA ALA A 28 -0.30 17.73 35.80
C ALA A 28 -0.82 17.09 34.50
N ALA A 29 -1.01 15.76 34.49
CA ALA A 29 -1.60 15.04 33.38
C ALA A 29 -3.06 15.47 33.13
N GLY A 30 -3.85 15.64 34.20
CA GLY A 30 -5.22 16.15 34.12
C GLY A 30 -5.29 17.57 33.56
N ALA A 31 -4.39 18.46 33.98
CA ALA A 31 -4.29 19.82 33.46
C ALA A 31 -3.85 19.85 31.99
N ALA A 32 -2.87 19.01 31.61
CA ALA A 32 -2.42 18.89 30.22
C ALA A 32 -3.53 18.33 29.32
N PHE A 33 -4.26 17.31 29.78
CA PHE A 33 -5.41 16.75 29.07
C PHE A 33 -6.55 17.78 28.92
N TYR A 34 -6.88 18.50 29.99
CA TYR A 34 -7.90 19.56 29.95
C TYR A 34 -7.51 20.68 28.98
N TYR A 35 -6.23 21.10 29.02
CA TYR A 35 -5.71 22.11 28.10
C TYR A 35 -5.75 21.62 26.65
N ALA A 36 -5.27 20.41 26.37
CA ALA A 36 -5.32 19.80 25.05
C ALA A 36 -6.77 19.67 24.53
N SER A 37 -7.71 19.24 25.38
CA SER A 37 -9.13 19.15 25.04
C SER A 37 -9.72 20.52 24.68
N ARG A 38 -9.41 21.57 25.45
CA ARG A 38 -9.86 22.94 25.17
C ARG A 38 -9.28 23.50 23.88
N VAL A 39 -8.00 23.21 23.59
CA VAL A 39 -7.35 23.60 22.34
C VAL A 39 -7.97 22.88 21.15
N SER A 40 -8.22 21.57 21.26
CA SER A 40 -8.90 20.78 20.23
C SER A 40 -10.34 21.22 19.99
N ASP A 41 -11.11 21.52 21.04
CA ASP A 41 -12.48 22.06 20.90
C ASP A 41 -12.46 23.44 20.23
N LYS A 42 -11.52 24.31 20.61
CA LYS A 42 -11.36 25.63 19.98
C LYS A 42 -10.96 25.52 18.51
N ALA A 43 -10.10 24.55 18.15
CA ALA A 43 -9.75 24.26 16.75
C ALA A 43 -10.95 23.70 15.96
N ARG A 44 -11.73 22.78 16.55
CA ARG A 44 -12.97 22.25 15.94
C ARG A 44 -14.03 23.33 15.71
N HIS A 45 -14.13 24.30 16.63
CA HIS A 45 -15.03 25.45 16.49
C HIS A 45 -14.50 26.54 15.56
N ALA A 46 -13.17 26.67 15.40
CA ALA A 46 -12.56 27.61 14.46
C ALA A 46 -12.66 27.14 13.00
N GLU A 47 -12.76 25.84 12.74
CA GLU A 47 -12.98 25.27 11.39
C GLU A 47 -14.47 25.12 11.01
N ALA A 48 -15.39 25.18 11.98
CA ALA A 48 -16.80 25.26 11.68
C ALA A 48 -17.14 26.71 11.28
N GLY A 49 -17.24 26.98 9.98
CA GLY A 49 -17.85 28.23 9.50
C GLY A 49 -19.27 28.40 10.08
N ASP A 50 -19.81 29.62 9.98
CA ASP A 50 -21.16 29.93 10.44
C ASP A 50 -22.18 28.87 9.97
N THR A 51 -23.09 28.48 10.88
CA THR A 51 -24.12 27.49 10.55
C THR A 51 -25.08 28.06 9.52
N ILE A 52 -25.18 27.40 8.37
CA ILE A 52 -26.01 27.84 7.25
C ILE A 52 -27.43 27.33 7.47
N GLN A 53 -28.37 28.24 7.71
CA GLN A 53 -29.77 27.85 7.88
C GLN A 53 -30.47 27.67 6.53
N VAL A 54 -31.27 26.61 6.43
CA VAL A 54 -32.14 26.33 5.28
C VAL A 54 -33.54 26.01 5.80
N ALA A 55 -34.53 26.81 5.44
CA ALA A 55 -35.92 26.58 5.83
C ALA A 55 -36.71 25.91 4.70
N ILE A 56 -37.45 24.84 5.01
CA ILE A 56 -38.33 24.16 4.04
C ILE A 56 -39.77 24.64 4.27
N ASN A 57 -40.32 25.38 3.30
CA ASN A 57 -41.64 26.03 3.39
C ASN A 57 -42.76 25.24 2.66
N GLY A 58 -42.54 23.94 2.40
CA GLY A 58 -43.50 23.00 1.82
C GLY A 58 -43.39 22.78 0.31
N LYS A 59 -43.00 23.80 -0.47
CA LYS A 59 -42.75 23.70 -1.93
C LYS A 59 -41.36 24.13 -2.38
N SER A 60 -40.58 24.72 -1.48
CA SER A 60 -39.24 25.25 -1.76
C SER A 60 -38.41 25.32 -0.48
N CYS A 61 -37.10 25.49 -0.66
CA CYS A 61 -36.19 25.94 0.39
C CYS A 61 -36.10 27.46 0.40
N ASP A 62 -35.76 28.02 1.56
CA ASP A 62 -35.33 29.40 1.74
C ASP A 62 -34.01 29.42 2.53
N PRO A 63 -32.88 29.80 1.91
CA PRO A 63 -32.75 30.11 0.48
C PRO A 63 -32.84 28.84 -0.40
N ASN A 64 -33.22 29.00 -1.67
CA ASN A 64 -33.20 27.92 -2.67
C ASN A 64 -31.90 27.86 -3.50
N GLU A 65 -31.03 28.86 -3.32
CA GLU A 65 -29.68 28.91 -3.88
C GLU A 65 -28.70 29.29 -2.76
N LEU A 66 -27.69 28.45 -2.57
CA LEU A 66 -26.69 28.58 -1.51
C LEU A 66 -25.31 28.71 -2.14
N THR A 67 -24.45 29.53 -1.53
CA THR A 67 -23.01 29.57 -1.86
C THR A 67 -22.18 29.35 -0.61
N VAL A 68 -21.26 28.39 -0.65
CA VAL A 68 -20.38 28.05 0.49
C VAL A 68 -18.94 27.83 0.02
N PRO A 69 -17.92 28.03 0.86
CA PRO A 69 -16.55 27.66 0.52
C PRO A 69 -16.36 26.13 0.55
N ALA A 70 -15.49 25.62 -0.33
CA ALA A 70 -15.05 24.23 -0.32
C ALA A 70 -14.35 23.87 1.00
N GLY A 71 -14.66 22.68 1.52
CA GLY A 71 -14.30 22.24 2.85
C GLY A 71 -15.51 21.78 3.66
N ARG A 72 -15.38 21.78 4.98
CA ARG A 72 -16.44 21.36 5.90
C ARG A 72 -17.47 22.48 6.06
N SER A 73 -18.72 22.22 5.68
CA SER A 73 -19.87 23.13 5.83
C SER A 73 -20.94 22.50 6.73
N VAL A 74 -21.53 23.30 7.62
CA VAL A 74 -22.59 22.86 8.54
C VAL A 74 -23.90 23.53 8.14
N PHE A 75 -24.94 22.73 7.88
CA PHE A 75 -26.27 23.20 7.54
C PHE A 75 -27.25 22.88 8.67
N GLU A 76 -28.08 23.83 9.06
CA GLU A 76 -29.22 23.64 9.97
C GLU A 76 -30.51 23.72 9.14
N ILE A 77 -31.16 22.57 8.99
CA ILE A 77 -32.36 22.41 8.20
C ILE A 77 -33.56 22.59 9.13
N VAL A 78 -34.41 23.57 8.85
CA VAL A 78 -35.59 23.90 9.64
C VAL A 78 -36.84 23.57 8.83
N ASN A 79 -37.67 22.66 9.33
CA ASN A 79 -38.92 22.34 8.66
C ASN A 79 -40.03 23.32 9.08
N LYS A 80 -40.40 24.22 8.17
CA LYS A 80 -41.53 25.16 8.33
C LYS A 80 -42.78 24.73 7.55
N SER A 81 -42.78 23.51 7.02
CA SER A 81 -43.94 22.92 6.34
C SER A 81 -44.85 22.18 7.32
N ASP A 82 -45.97 21.68 6.81
CA ASP A 82 -46.96 20.89 7.54
C ASP A 82 -46.73 19.36 7.42
N ARG A 83 -45.65 18.93 6.74
CA ARG A 83 -45.32 17.52 6.52
C ARG A 83 -43.93 17.19 7.04
N THR A 84 -43.67 15.91 7.31
CA THR A 84 -42.30 15.43 7.50
C THR A 84 -41.55 15.53 6.18
N VAL A 85 -40.30 16.03 6.24
CA VAL A 85 -39.48 16.32 5.05
C VAL A 85 -38.07 15.75 5.21
N GLU A 86 -37.35 15.69 4.08
CA GLU A 86 -35.93 15.41 4.03
C GLU A 86 -35.17 16.53 3.30
N TRP A 87 -33.86 16.57 3.50
CA TRP A 87 -32.95 17.47 2.82
C TRP A 87 -31.65 16.76 2.49
N GLU A 88 -31.27 16.80 1.22
CA GLU A 88 -30.15 16.07 0.64
C GLU A 88 -29.30 17.01 -0.21
N ILE A 89 -28.00 16.72 -0.29
CA ILE A 89 -27.08 17.32 -1.25
C ILE A 89 -26.78 16.27 -2.34
N LEU A 90 -26.99 16.63 -3.59
CA LEU A 90 -26.90 15.73 -4.73
C LEU A 90 -25.83 16.16 -5.74
N ASP A 91 -25.08 15.18 -6.23
CA ASP A 91 -24.19 15.28 -7.39
C ASP A 91 -24.69 14.31 -8.49
N GLY A 92 -25.47 14.84 -9.43
CA GLY A 92 -26.18 14.03 -10.42
C GLY A 92 -27.20 13.08 -9.77
N VAL A 93 -26.86 11.79 -9.71
CA VAL A 93 -27.66 10.72 -9.08
C VAL A 93 -27.15 10.30 -7.71
N MET A 94 -25.99 10.82 -7.28
CA MET A 94 -25.37 10.47 -6.01
C MET A 94 -25.86 11.38 -4.90
N VAL A 95 -26.24 10.80 -3.76
CA VAL A 95 -26.48 11.53 -2.51
C VAL A 95 -25.14 11.68 -1.79
N LEU A 96 -24.70 12.93 -1.60
CA LEU A 96 -23.46 13.22 -0.89
C LEU A 96 -23.65 13.21 0.62
N GLU A 97 -24.76 13.79 1.09
CA GLU A 97 -25.14 13.91 2.49
C GLU A 97 -26.65 14.13 2.59
N GLU A 98 -27.29 13.55 3.61
CA GLU A 98 -28.75 13.63 3.81
C GLU A 98 -29.20 13.76 5.27
N ARG A 99 -30.38 14.34 5.49
CA ARG A 99 -31.16 14.21 6.72
C ARG A 99 -32.63 13.96 6.39
N GLU A 100 -33.10 12.81 6.82
CA GLU A 100 -34.48 12.38 6.64
C GLU A 100 -35.36 12.65 7.87
N ASN A 101 -36.67 12.46 7.71
CA ASN A 101 -37.65 12.41 8.79
C ASN A 101 -37.71 13.66 9.69
N ILE A 102 -37.49 14.85 9.11
CA ILE A 102 -37.55 16.12 9.82
C ILE A 102 -39.02 16.50 10.01
N ALA A 103 -39.55 16.34 11.22
CA ALA A 103 -40.95 16.64 11.53
C ALA A 103 -41.29 18.15 11.43
N PRO A 104 -42.56 18.52 11.19
CA PRO A 104 -43.00 19.92 11.20
C PRO A 104 -42.57 20.68 12.45
N GLY A 105 -41.95 21.85 12.28
CA GLY A 105 -41.45 22.70 13.37
C GLY A 105 -40.12 22.28 14.00
N PHE A 106 -39.54 21.15 13.58
CA PHE A 106 -38.23 20.69 14.06
C PHE A 106 -37.08 21.20 13.19
N LYS A 107 -35.88 21.14 13.76
CA LYS A 107 -34.62 21.43 13.08
C LYS A 107 -33.63 20.28 13.22
N GLN A 108 -32.82 20.07 12.20
CA GLN A 108 -31.77 19.05 12.15
C GLN A 108 -30.49 19.67 11.61
N THR A 109 -29.34 19.21 12.11
CA THR A 109 -28.04 19.67 11.63
C THR A 109 -27.35 18.57 10.83
N ILE A 110 -26.75 18.97 9.72
CA ILE A 110 -25.94 18.12 8.86
C ILE A 110 -24.58 18.78 8.63
N THR A 111 -23.54 17.98 8.48
CA THR A 111 -22.23 18.48 8.10
C THR A 111 -21.75 17.74 6.87
N ALA A 112 -21.37 18.49 5.83
CA ALA A 112 -20.83 17.95 4.60
C ALA A 112 -19.40 18.46 4.38
N LYS A 113 -18.51 17.60 3.88
CA LYS A 113 -17.22 18.04 3.32
C LYS A 113 -17.40 18.14 1.80
N LEU A 114 -17.40 19.36 1.29
CA LEU A 114 -17.75 19.67 -0.09
C LEU A 114 -16.51 20.09 -0.90
N THR A 115 -16.42 19.62 -2.14
CA THR A 115 -15.42 20.07 -3.12
C THR A 115 -15.98 21.21 -3.98
N PRO A 116 -15.14 22.04 -4.63
CA PRO A 116 -15.63 23.09 -5.51
C PRO A 116 -16.49 22.52 -6.64
N GLY A 117 -17.65 23.13 -6.90
CA GLY A 117 -18.59 22.61 -7.89
C GLY A 117 -20.00 23.15 -7.73
N GLU A 118 -20.90 22.72 -8.61
CA GLU A 118 -22.33 22.99 -8.51
C GLU A 118 -23.08 21.70 -8.18
N TYR A 119 -23.89 21.75 -7.12
CA TYR A 119 -24.68 20.64 -6.60
C TYR A 119 -26.16 21.02 -6.60
N GLN A 120 -27.01 20.00 -6.52
CA GLN A 120 -28.45 20.18 -6.32
C GLN A 120 -28.80 19.90 -4.86
N ILE A 121 -29.82 20.57 -4.33
CA ILE A 121 -30.37 20.27 -3.01
C ILE A 121 -31.85 19.92 -3.11
N THR A 122 -32.31 18.96 -2.32
CA THR A 122 -33.75 18.69 -2.22
C THR A 122 -34.42 19.70 -1.29
N CYS A 123 -35.69 20.01 -1.57
CA CYS A 123 -36.45 21.01 -0.81
C CYS A 123 -37.72 20.39 -0.22
N GLY A 124 -37.51 19.32 0.56
CA GLY A 124 -38.57 18.54 1.19
C GLY A 124 -39.08 17.43 0.29
N LEU A 125 -40.27 17.57 -0.28
CA LEU A 125 -40.87 16.49 -1.08
C LEU A 125 -40.12 16.30 -2.40
N LEU A 126 -39.96 15.04 -2.86
CA LEU A 126 -39.29 14.70 -4.13
C LEU A 126 -39.89 15.41 -5.36
N SER A 127 -41.17 15.77 -5.31
CA SER A 127 -41.85 16.51 -6.39
C SER A 127 -41.54 18.00 -6.43
N ASN A 128 -40.88 18.53 -5.39
CA ASN A 128 -40.53 19.96 -5.34
C ASN A 128 -39.36 20.26 -6.27
N PRO A 129 -39.30 21.47 -6.85
CA PRO A 129 -38.11 21.91 -7.57
C PRO A 129 -36.86 21.82 -6.69
N ARG A 130 -35.77 21.27 -7.25
CA ARG A 130 -34.47 21.22 -6.56
C ARG A 130 -33.88 22.62 -6.45
N GLY A 131 -33.24 22.91 -5.32
CA GLY A 131 -32.41 24.09 -5.14
C GLY A 131 -31.00 23.87 -5.69
N LYS A 132 -30.17 24.92 -5.63
CA LYS A 132 -28.78 24.91 -6.08
C LYS A 132 -27.82 25.17 -4.92
N LEU A 133 -26.72 24.44 -4.88
CA LEU A 133 -25.62 24.69 -3.95
C LEU A 133 -24.33 24.89 -4.74
N ILE A 134 -23.78 26.08 -4.67
CA ILE A 134 -22.52 26.48 -5.31
C ILE A 134 -21.41 26.39 -4.28
N VAL A 135 -20.39 25.60 -4.55
CA VAL A 135 -19.23 25.46 -3.67
C VAL A 135 -18.04 26.15 -4.33
N THR A 136 -17.54 27.21 -3.71
CA THR A 136 -16.44 28.02 -4.24
C THR A 136 -15.08 27.45 -3.85
N ALA A 137 -14.09 27.63 -4.71
CA ALA A 137 -12.73 27.17 -4.43
C ALA A 137 -12.10 27.93 -3.26
N THR A 138 -11.39 27.20 -2.40
CA THR A 138 -10.52 27.73 -1.34
C THR A 138 -9.06 27.38 -1.64
N ALA A 139 -8.11 28.07 -0.99
CA ALA A 139 -6.69 27.73 -1.13
C ALA A 139 -6.40 26.26 -0.75
N ALA A 140 -7.11 25.73 0.26
CA ALA A 140 -7.02 24.33 0.65
C ALA A 140 -7.60 23.40 -0.43
N SER A 141 -8.74 23.73 -1.04
CA SER A 141 -9.30 22.88 -2.11
C SER A 141 -8.49 22.94 -3.40
N GLU A 142 -7.84 24.06 -3.70
CA GLU A 142 -6.93 24.16 -4.84
C GLU A 142 -5.65 23.36 -4.60
N ALA A 143 -5.17 23.26 -3.35
CA ALA A 143 -4.07 22.37 -2.99
C ALA A 143 -4.43 20.87 -3.06
N GLU A 144 -5.72 20.54 -2.93
CA GLU A 144 -6.26 19.17 -3.07
C GLU A 144 -6.72 18.86 -4.50
N LYS A 145 -6.65 19.83 -5.41
CA LYS A 145 -7.10 19.69 -6.80
C LYS A 145 -6.20 18.72 -7.55
N GLY A 146 -6.80 17.65 -8.08
CA GLY A 146 -6.06 16.56 -8.73
C GLY A 146 -5.69 15.40 -7.80
N LYS A 147 -5.90 15.52 -6.48
CA LYS A 147 -5.75 14.38 -5.56
C LYS A 147 -6.98 13.49 -5.65
N LEU A 148 -6.75 12.22 -5.97
CA LEU A 148 -7.79 11.20 -6.04
C LEU A 148 -8.13 10.75 -4.60
N PRO A 149 -9.41 10.72 -4.20
CA PRO A 149 -9.76 10.25 -2.85
C PRO A 149 -9.38 8.77 -2.72
N LEU A 150 -8.93 8.35 -1.53
CA LEU A 150 -8.57 6.94 -1.28
C LEU A 150 -9.70 5.96 -1.61
N THR A 151 -10.96 6.40 -1.49
CA THR A 151 -12.14 5.62 -1.87
C THR A 151 -12.17 5.25 -3.35
N ALA A 152 -11.57 6.06 -4.23
CA ALA A 152 -11.45 5.76 -5.65
C ALA A 152 -10.56 4.53 -5.92
N PHE A 153 -9.70 4.15 -4.97
CA PHE A 153 -8.77 3.03 -5.09
C PHE A 153 -9.29 1.72 -4.51
N ILE A 154 -10.46 1.68 -3.86
CA ILE A 154 -10.97 0.47 -3.20
C ILE A 154 -11.00 -0.74 -4.14
N GLY A 155 -11.50 -0.55 -5.36
CA GLY A 155 -11.53 -1.63 -6.37
C GLY A 155 -10.15 -2.10 -6.79
N ALA A 156 -9.22 -1.18 -7.05
CA ALA A 156 -7.85 -1.49 -7.42
C ALA A 156 -7.10 -2.23 -6.32
N LEU A 157 -7.28 -1.81 -5.05
CA LEU A 157 -6.66 -2.46 -3.90
C LEU A 157 -7.21 -3.87 -3.69
N ALA A 158 -8.52 -4.09 -3.90
CA ALA A 158 -9.11 -5.42 -3.84
C ALA A 158 -8.58 -6.34 -4.95
N GLU A 159 -8.47 -5.84 -6.18
CA GLU A 159 -7.90 -6.59 -7.30
C GLU A 159 -6.42 -6.94 -7.07
N TYR A 160 -5.65 -6.00 -6.54
CA TYR A 160 -4.25 -6.23 -6.19
C TYR A 160 -4.09 -7.28 -5.08
N GLN A 161 -4.99 -7.28 -4.09
CA GLN A 161 -5.01 -8.29 -3.04
C GLN A 161 -5.27 -9.70 -3.59
N ILE A 162 -6.17 -9.83 -4.58
CA ILE A 162 -6.44 -11.10 -5.28
C ILE A 162 -5.20 -11.55 -6.05
N TYR A 163 -4.54 -10.62 -6.75
CA TYR A 163 -3.28 -10.90 -7.44
C TYR A 163 -2.21 -11.43 -6.49
N LEU A 164 -1.90 -10.72 -5.40
CA LEU A 164 -0.90 -11.15 -4.43
C LEU A 164 -1.23 -12.51 -3.80
N THR A 165 -2.51 -12.78 -3.54
CA THR A 165 -2.97 -14.08 -3.02
C THR A 165 -2.76 -15.22 -4.03
N THR A 166 -2.90 -14.91 -5.32
CA THR A 166 -2.68 -15.87 -6.42
C THR A 166 -1.20 -16.12 -6.61
N GLU A 167 -0.39 -15.07 -6.69
CA GLU A 167 1.05 -15.19 -6.90
C GLU A 167 1.75 -15.89 -5.72
N VAL A 168 1.37 -15.60 -4.47
CA VAL A 168 1.94 -16.33 -3.33
C VAL A 168 1.55 -17.81 -3.32
N ALA A 169 0.37 -18.17 -3.84
CA ALA A 169 -0.01 -19.56 -4.01
C ALA A 169 0.83 -20.26 -5.10
N GLU A 170 1.12 -19.57 -6.21
CA GLU A 170 2.03 -20.12 -7.24
C GLU A 170 3.47 -20.21 -6.71
N PHE A 171 3.94 -19.24 -5.92
CA PHE A 171 5.23 -19.32 -5.25
C PHE A 171 5.32 -20.53 -4.31
N GLN A 172 4.30 -20.77 -3.48
CA GLN A 172 4.24 -21.98 -2.64
C GLN A 172 4.33 -23.27 -3.46
N LYS A 173 3.62 -23.32 -4.59
CA LYS A 173 3.63 -24.48 -5.49
C LYS A 173 4.99 -24.69 -6.14
N SER A 174 5.64 -23.64 -6.63
CA SER A 174 6.99 -23.70 -7.20
C SER A 174 8.03 -24.12 -6.17
N VAL A 175 7.96 -23.59 -4.94
CA VAL A 175 8.82 -24.01 -3.82
C VAL A 175 8.60 -25.49 -3.47
N SER A 176 7.35 -25.96 -3.46
CA SER A 176 7.05 -27.37 -3.19
C SER A 176 7.60 -28.30 -4.29
N ALA A 177 7.54 -27.88 -5.55
CA ALA A 177 8.19 -28.59 -6.67
C ALA A 177 9.72 -28.66 -6.50
N LEU A 178 10.35 -27.54 -6.14
CA LEU A 178 11.79 -27.48 -5.87
C LEU A 178 12.19 -28.36 -4.68
N SER A 179 11.43 -28.31 -3.58
CA SER A 179 11.62 -29.13 -2.39
C SER A 179 11.52 -30.62 -2.71
N THR A 180 10.51 -31.01 -3.50
CA THR A 180 10.32 -32.39 -3.97
C THR A 180 11.50 -32.86 -4.82
N ALA A 181 11.98 -32.01 -5.75
CA ALA A 181 13.12 -32.35 -6.59
C ALA A 181 14.41 -32.55 -5.76
N ILE A 182 14.67 -31.67 -4.78
CA ILE A 182 15.79 -31.80 -3.84
C ILE A 182 15.66 -33.10 -3.03
N ALA A 183 14.49 -33.38 -2.46
CA ALA A 183 14.25 -34.57 -1.65
C ALA A 183 14.38 -35.88 -2.44
N SER A 184 14.15 -35.85 -3.76
CA SER A 184 14.33 -37.00 -4.64
C SER A 184 15.80 -37.34 -4.95
N GLY A 185 16.75 -36.47 -4.58
CA GLY A 185 18.16 -36.61 -4.93
C GLY A 185 18.48 -36.27 -6.39
N ASN A 186 17.51 -35.81 -7.18
CA ASN A 186 17.69 -35.47 -8.60
C ASN A 186 18.17 -34.03 -8.78
N LEU A 187 19.48 -33.87 -8.95
CA LEU A 187 20.12 -32.56 -9.14
C LEU A 187 19.58 -31.81 -10.36
N GLU A 188 19.44 -32.46 -11.51
CA GLU A 188 18.99 -31.82 -12.75
C GLU A 188 17.54 -31.32 -12.62
N ALA A 189 16.66 -32.13 -12.01
CA ALA A 189 15.30 -31.71 -11.72
C ALA A 189 15.25 -30.52 -10.74
N ALA A 190 16.11 -30.52 -9.72
CA ALA A 190 16.19 -29.42 -8.75
C ALA A 190 16.71 -28.13 -9.39
N GLN A 191 17.74 -28.21 -10.24
CA GLN A 191 18.25 -27.09 -11.02
C GLN A 191 17.16 -26.52 -11.94
N THR A 192 16.40 -27.39 -12.61
CA THR A 192 15.27 -26.97 -13.47
C THR A 192 14.16 -26.27 -12.68
N ALA A 193 13.87 -26.74 -11.46
CA ALA A 193 12.82 -26.17 -10.61
C ALA A 193 13.21 -24.84 -9.94
N TYR A 194 14.50 -24.49 -9.88
CA TYR A 194 14.98 -23.27 -9.23
C TYR A 194 14.46 -21.98 -9.91
N GLY A 195 14.63 -21.86 -11.23
CA GLY A 195 14.21 -20.67 -11.99
C GLY A 195 12.72 -20.31 -11.80
N PRO A 196 11.78 -21.27 -11.96
CA PRO A 196 10.36 -21.03 -11.70
C PRO A 196 10.03 -20.57 -10.26
N ALA A 197 10.77 -21.04 -9.25
CA ALA A 197 10.60 -20.58 -7.87
C ALA A 197 11.09 -19.15 -7.68
N ARG A 198 12.21 -18.77 -8.31
CA ARG A 198 12.74 -17.40 -8.33
C ARG A 198 11.79 -16.42 -9.00
N GLU A 199 11.29 -16.79 -10.18
CA GLU A 199 10.34 -15.99 -10.95
C GLU A 199 9.05 -15.75 -10.19
N ALA A 200 8.49 -16.79 -9.58
CA ALA A 200 7.26 -16.67 -8.80
C ALA A 200 7.42 -15.73 -7.59
N TYR A 201 8.58 -15.76 -6.92
CA TYR A 201 8.86 -14.80 -5.84
C TYR A 201 9.02 -13.37 -6.39
N ALA A 202 9.68 -13.20 -7.53
CA ALA A 202 9.92 -11.89 -8.14
C ALA A 202 8.62 -11.14 -8.51
N ARG A 203 7.55 -11.85 -8.86
CA ARG A 203 6.20 -11.26 -9.07
C ARG A 203 5.63 -10.60 -7.81
N ILE A 204 6.01 -11.08 -6.62
CA ILE A 204 5.56 -10.59 -5.31
C ILE A 204 6.53 -9.54 -4.74
N ALA A 205 7.76 -9.44 -5.27
CA ALA A 205 8.80 -8.54 -4.79
C ALA A 205 8.38 -7.07 -4.62
N PRO A 206 7.44 -6.49 -5.41
CA PRO A 206 6.93 -5.14 -5.16
C PRO A 206 6.36 -4.90 -3.76
N VAL A 207 5.94 -5.94 -3.02
CA VAL A 207 5.44 -5.81 -1.64
C VAL A 207 6.36 -6.42 -0.59
N SER A 208 7.55 -6.90 -0.97
CA SER A 208 8.41 -7.67 -0.06
C SER A 208 8.92 -6.85 1.12
N GLU A 209 9.06 -5.52 0.97
CA GLU A 209 9.47 -4.62 2.06
C GLU A 209 8.50 -4.65 3.26
N ALA A 210 7.21 -4.91 3.01
CA ALA A 210 6.22 -5.07 4.09
C ALA A 210 6.51 -6.29 4.98
N PHE A 211 7.36 -7.21 4.51
CA PHE A 211 7.74 -8.45 5.17
C PHE A 211 9.25 -8.64 5.13
N SER A 212 10.02 -7.59 5.43
CA SER A 212 11.49 -7.57 5.26
C SER A 212 12.23 -8.74 5.93
N ASP A 213 11.71 -9.26 7.04
CA ASP A 213 12.23 -10.46 7.70
C ASP A 213 12.04 -11.73 6.86
N LEU A 214 10.87 -11.91 6.25
CA LEU A 214 10.60 -12.99 5.31
C LEU A 214 11.34 -12.79 3.99
N ASP A 215 11.44 -11.56 3.48
CA ASP A 215 12.21 -11.26 2.27
C ASP A 215 13.69 -11.64 2.45
N THR A 216 14.25 -11.33 3.63
CA THR A 216 15.60 -11.75 4.00
C THR A 216 15.70 -13.27 4.10
N ALA A 217 14.75 -13.93 4.76
CA ALA A 217 14.77 -15.40 4.92
C ALA A 217 14.63 -16.15 3.58
N ILE A 218 13.86 -15.59 2.64
CA ILE A 218 13.55 -16.20 1.34
C ILE A 218 14.61 -15.87 0.29
N ASN A 219 15.07 -14.62 0.21
CA ASN A 219 15.78 -14.09 -0.96
C ASN A 219 17.07 -13.32 -0.61
N ALA A 220 17.59 -13.39 0.62
CA ALA A 220 18.88 -12.79 0.92
C ALA A 220 20.01 -13.53 0.21
N ARG A 221 20.89 -12.76 -0.42
CA ARG A 221 22.13 -13.27 -1.03
C ARG A 221 23.21 -13.47 0.02
N ALA A 222 24.20 -14.30 -0.30
CA ALA A 222 25.33 -14.57 0.59
C ALA A 222 26.09 -13.31 1.04
N ASP A 223 26.16 -12.24 0.24
CA ASP A 223 26.82 -10.96 0.60
C ASP A 223 26.17 -10.23 1.79
N TYR A 224 24.93 -10.57 2.15
CA TYR A 224 24.27 -10.02 3.35
C TYR A 224 24.71 -10.69 4.66
N PHE A 225 25.47 -11.79 4.58
CA PHE A 225 25.88 -12.57 5.74
C PHE A 225 27.39 -12.42 6.00
N GLU A 226 27.79 -12.35 7.28
CA GLU A 226 29.17 -12.11 7.68
C GLU A 226 30.11 -13.19 7.12
N LYS A 227 29.69 -14.46 7.18
CA LYS A 227 30.46 -15.60 6.67
C LYS A 227 30.06 -16.04 5.27
N ARG A 228 29.25 -15.23 4.58
CA ARG A 228 28.74 -15.48 3.23
C ARG A 228 28.13 -16.86 3.07
N GLU A 229 28.58 -17.64 2.09
CA GLU A 229 28.08 -18.98 1.81
C GLU A 229 28.27 -19.97 2.98
N GLN A 230 29.20 -19.68 3.90
CA GLN A 230 29.49 -20.48 5.09
C GLN A 230 28.74 -20.00 6.33
N ASP A 231 27.89 -18.99 6.21
CA ASP A 231 27.11 -18.49 7.33
C ASP A 231 25.99 -19.46 7.69
N PRO A 232 25.86 -19.89 8.96
CA PRO A 232 24.78 -20.78 9.37
C PRO A 232 23.38 -20.15 9.23
N ALA A 233 23.29 -18.82 9.13
CA ALA A 233 22.03 -18.12 8.87
C ALA A 233 21.70 -18.01 7.37
N PHE A 234 22.63 -18.35 6.47
CA PHE A 234 22.39 -18.29 5.03
C PHE A 234 21.42 -19.40 4.59
N GLY A 235 20.20 -19.01 4.26
CA GLY A 235 19.11 -19.90 3.86
C GLY A 235 18.40 -19.42 2.58
N GLY A 236 17.17 -19.91 2.39
CA GLY A 236 16.31 -19.47 1.29
C GLY A 236 16.78 -19.90 -0.10
N LEU A 237 16.31 -19.18 -1.11
CA LEU A 237 16.50 -19.46 -2.53
C LEU A 237 17.99 -19.44 -2.90
N HIS A 238 18.74 -18.41 -2.52
CA HIS A 238 20.16 -18.32 -2.89
C HIS A 238 21.06 -19.35 -2.18
N ARG A 239 20.68 -19.85 -0.99
CA ARG A 239 21.41 -20.98 -0.38
C ARG A 239 21.19 -22.27 -1.15
N ILE A 240 19.97 -22.48 -1.66
CA ILE A 240 19.64 -23.61 -2.54
C ILE A 240 20.40 -23.45 -3.86
N GLU A 241 20.37 -22.26 -4.45
CA GLU A 241 21.12 -21.91 -5.67
C GLU A 241 22.60 -22.31 -5.56
N TYR A 242 23.27 -21.88 -4.49
CA TYR A 242 24.67 -22.21 -4.23
C TYR A 242 24.91 -23.73 -4.19
N GLY A 243 24.04 -24.49 -3.51
CA GLY A 243 24.17 -25.94 -3.47
C GLY A 243 23.98 -26.60 -4.83
N LEU A 244 22.94 -26.20 -5.56
CA LEU A 244 22.57 -26.82 -6.83
C LEU A 244 23.54 -26.50 -7.97
N PHE A 245 24.01 -25.26 -8.09
CA PHE A 245 24.73 -24.81 -9.28
C PHE A 245 26.24 -24.75 -9.08
N GLU A 246 26.70 -24.27 -7.91
CA GLU A 246 28.13 -24.17 -7.59
C GLU A 246 28.66 -25.47 -6.98
N GLN A 247 28.00 -25.99 -5.93
CA GLN A 247 28.41 -27.24 -5.29
C GLN A 247 27.97 -28.49 -6.05
N LYS A 248 27.03 -28.35 -7.01
CA LYS A 248 26.47 -29.43 -7.82
C LYS A 248 25.98 -30.61 -6.99
N THR A 249 25.31 -30.33 -5.88
CA THR A 249 24.76 -31.35 -4.99
C THR A 249 23.41 -30.93 -4.41
N VAL A 250 22.60 -31.92 -4.05
CA VAL A 250 21.39 -31.76 -3.25
C VAL A 250 21.63 -32.05 -1.77
N ASP A 251 22.82 -32.52 -1.41
CA ASP A 251 23.19 -32.90 -0.05
C ASP A 251 23.10 -31.69 0.89
N GLY A 252 22.41 -31.88 2.01
CA GLY A 252 22.21 -30.82 3.00
C GLY A 252 21.22 -29.72 2.60
N LEU A 253 20.59 -29.79 1.41
CA LEU A 253 19.59 -28.80 0.99
C LEU A 253 18.18 -29.10 1.49
N ALA A 254 17.86 -30.34 1.87
CA ALA A 254 16.51 -30.68 2.34
C ALA A 254 16.03 -29.84 3.55
N PRO A 255 16.86 -29.56 4.59
CA PRO A 255 16.46 -28.64 5.65
C PRO A 255 16.23 -27.21 5.19
N VAL A 256 17.01 -26.73 4.20
CA VAL A 256 16.88 -25.38 3.64
C VAL A 256 15.57 -25.26 2.85
N ALA A 257 15.27 -26.25 2.01
CA ALA A 257 14.01 -26.32 1.26
C ALA A 257 12.79 -26.41 2.18
N GLY A 258 12.85 -27.23 3.23
CA GLY A 258 11.78 -27.32 4.22
C GLY A 258 11.55 -26.01 4.98
N LYS A 259 12.61 -25.24 5.28
CA LYS A 259 12.45 -23.89 5.85
C LYS A 259 11.82 -22.94 4.83
N LEU A 260 12.23 -22.99 3.57
CA LEU A 260 11.67 -22.14 2.50
C LEU A 260 10.17 -22.40 2.29
N GLU A 261 9.70 -23.66 2.40
CA GLU A 261 8.26 -23.98 2.39
C GLU A 261 7.49 -23.35 3.56
N GLN A 262 8.11 -23.33 4.75
CA GLN A 262 7.53 -22.67 5.92
C GLN A 262 7.48 -21.15 5.73
N ASP A 263 8.55 -20.55 5.22
CA ASP A 263 8.62 -19.11 4.95
C ASP A 263 7.60 -18.70 3.87
N ALA A 264 7.41 -19.50 2.81
CA ALA A 264 6.38 -19.27 1.79
C ALA A 264 4.95 -19.36 2.37
N THR A 265 4.74 -20.27 3.32
CA THR A 265 3.47 -20.37 4.06
C THR A 265 3.24 -19.17 4.96
N ALA A 266 4.26 -18.73 5.70
CA ALA A 266 4.19 -17.52 6.51
C ALA A 266 3.92 -16.27 5.66
N LEU A 267 4.56 -16.17 4.48
CA LEU A 267 4.34 -15.08 3.53
C LEU A 267 2.88 -15.01 3.09
N LYS A 268 2.26 -16.15 2.76
CA LYS A 268 0.84 -16.22 2.39
C LYS A 268 -0.07 -15.72 3.51
N GLU A 269 0.17 -16.12 4.75
CA GLU A 269 -0.63 -15.65 5.88
C GLU A 269 -0.47 -14.14 6.11
N ARG A 270 0.75 -13.60 5.95
CA ARG A 270 0.98 -12.16 6.10
C ARG A 270 0.40 -11.35 4.93
N ILE A 271 0.44 -11.87 3.70
CA ILE A 271 -0.22 -11.26 2.55
C ILE A 271 -1.74 -11.17 2.76
N ARG A 272 -2.39 -12.19 3.34
CA ARG A 272 -3.84 -12.15 3.63
C ARG A 272 -4.23 -10.97 4.53
N GLY A 273 -3.36 -10.61 5.47
CA GLY A 273 -3.56 -9.49 6.38
C GLY A 273 -3.02 -8.14 5.86
N LEU A 274 -2.36 -8.12 4.71
CA LEU A 274 -1.70 -6.93 4.19
C LEU A 274 -2.73 -5.85 3.86
N ARG A 275 -2.46 -4.64 4.35
CA ARG A 275 -3.14 -3.41 3.94
C ARG A 275 -2.10 -2.54 3.28
N ILE A 276 -2.13 -2.48 1.96
CA ILE A 276 -1.22 -1.66 1.17
C ILE A 276 -1.99 -0.48 0.58
N SER A 277 -1.40 0.71 0.67
CA SER A 277 -1.91 1.93 0.07
C SER A 277 -1.33 2.12 -1.34
N PRO A 278 -1.98 2.91 -2.22
CA PRO A 278 -1.49 3.12 -3.59
C PRO A 278 -0.05 3.65 -3.66
N ASP A 279 0.34 4.54 -2.75
CA ASP A 279 1.70 5.09 -2.64
C ASP A 279 2.73 3.99 -2.32
N ARG A 280 2.38 3.08 -1.40
CA ARG A 280 3.22 1.94 -1.03
C ARG A 280 3.34 0.92 -2.16
N MET A 281 2.30 0.72 -2.95
CA MET A 281 2.39 -0.12 -4.16
C MET A 281 3.44 0.44 -5.12
N MET A 282 3.33 1.72 -5.49
CA MET A 282 4.27 2.35 -6.43
C MET A 282 5.69 2.45 -5.84
N ALA A 283 5.83 2.79 -4.57
CA ALA A 283 7.12 2.88 -3.88
C ALA A 283 7.81 1.51 -3.80
N GLY A 284 7.05 0.46 -3.45
CA GLY A 284 7.56 -0.90 -3.36
C GLY A 284 7.96 -1.47 -4.73
N THR A 285 7.18 -1.19 -5.80
CA THR A 285 7.55 -1.49 -7.18
C THR A 285 8.86 -0.81 -7.58
N ALA A 286 8.98 0.51 -7.32
CA ALA A 286 10.19 1.26 -7.61
C ALA A 286 11.39 0.72 -6.84
N SER A 287 11.22 0.37 -5.56
CA SER A 287 12.28 -0.21 -4.74
C SER A 287 12.74 -1.57 -5.26
N ALA A 288 11.82 -2.47 -5.60
CA ALA A 288 12.15 -3.78 -6.15
C ALA A 288 12.94 -3.67 -7.47
N LEU A 289 12.52 -2.80 -8.38
CA LEU A 289 13.24 -2.52 -9.63
C LEU A 289 14.62 -1.90 -9.40
N ASN A 290 14.74 -0.97 -8.44
CA ASN A 290 16.03 -0.39 -8.06
C ASN A 290 16.97 -1.40 -7.41
N ARG A 291 16.46 -2.32 -6.58
CA ARG A 291 17.27 -3.41 -6.01
C ARG A 291 17.87 -4.28 -7.12
N PHE A 292 17.08 -4.66 -8.11
CA PHE A 292 17.58 -5.37 -9.29
C PHE A 292 18.65 -4.55 -10.03
N ALA A 293 18.36 -3.28 -10.36
CA ALA A 293 19.26 -2.40 -11.09
C ALA A 293 20.59 -2.13 -10.36
N SER A 294 20.55 -2.05 -9.02
CA SER A 294 21.70 -1.73 -8.17
C SER A 294 22.59 -2.92 -7.83
N THR A 295 22.28 -4.13 -8.32
CA THR A 295 23.10 -5.31 -8.04
C THR A 295 24.52 -5.10 -8.55
N ALA A 296 25.48 -5.06 -7.62
CA ALA A 296 26.84 -4.60 -7.85
C ALA A 296 27.73 -5.60 -8.61
N SER A 297 27.36 -6.87 -8.65
CA SER A 297 28.14 -7.93 -9.31
C SER A 297 27.86 -8.00 -10.82
N ASP A 298 28.92 -8.25 -11.61
CA ASP A 298 28.79 -8.70 -13.00
C ASP A 298 28.14 -10.08 -13.12
N ALA A 299 28.16 -10.86 -12.04
CA ALA A 299 27.54 -12.17 -11.93
C ALA A 299 26.00 -12.12 -11.76
N GLY A 300 25.42 -10.95 -11.47
CA GLY A 300 23.99 -10.82 -11.22
C GLY A 300 23.58 -11.13 -9.76
N GLU A 301 22.27 -11.11 -9.55
CA GLU A 301 21.57 -11.53 -8.32
C GLU A 301 21.65 -13.05 -8.16
N ASP A 302 21.34 -13.80 -9.23
CA ASP A 302 21.47 -15.26 -9.31
C ASP A 302 22.88 -15.65 -9.79
N ARG A 303 23.86 -15.44 -8.92
CA ARG A 303 25.29 -15.52 -9.27
C ARG A 303 25.80 -16.91 -9.67
N TYR A 304 25.05 -17.97 -9.37
CA TYR A 304 25.45 -19.34 -9.69
C TYR A 304 24.54 -19.97 -10.75
N ALA A 305 23.24 -19.64 -10.73
CA ALA A 305 22.25 -20.17 -11.67
C ALA A 305 22.11 -19.32 -12.94
N HIS A 306 22.47 -18.03 -12.87
CA HIS A 306 22.37 -17.05 -13.96
C HIS A 306 20.96 -16.88 -14.52
N THR A 307 19.94 -17.06 -13.67
CA THR A 307 18.50 -16.96 -13.99
C THR A 307 17.92 -15.54 -13.84
N ASP A 308 18.78 -14.52 -13.72
CA ASP A 308 18.39 -13.13 -13.46
C ASP A 308 17.35 -12.57 -14.44
N LEU A 309 17.44 -12.93 -15.73
CA LEU A 309 16.50 -12.47 -16.74
C LEU A 309 15.11 -13.09 -16.56
N GLN A 310 15.05 -14.34 -16.10
CA GLN A 310 13.80 -14.99 -15.75
C GLN A 310 13.17 -14.32 -14.52
N ALA A 311 13.96 -14.04 -13.48
CA ALA A 311 13.50 -13.30 -12.30
C ALA A 311 13.04 -11.87 -12.66
N LEU A 312 13.78 -11.17 -13.53
CA LEU A 312 13.39 -9.84 -14.01
C LEU A 312 12.05 -9.89 -14.76
N SER A 313 11.77 -10.95 -15.52
CA SER A 313 10.47 -11.12 -16.17
C SER A 313 9.32 -11.17 -15.17
N GLY A 314 9.45 -11.99 -14.11
CA GLY A 314 8.49 -12.01 -13.02
C GLY A 314 8.34 -10.64 -12.32
N LEU A 315 9.45 -9.94 -12.08
CA LEU A 315 9.42 -8.59 -11.52
C LEU A 315 8.68 -7.59 -12.44
N LEU A 316 8.84 -7.68 -13.75
CA LEU A 316 8.09 -6.85 -14.71
C LEU A 316 6.60 -7.16 -14.70
N GLU A 317 6.21 -8.43 -14.53
CA GLU A 317 4.80 -8.81 -14.39
C GLU A 317 4.18 -8.21 -13.12
N GLY A 318 4.87 -8.32 -11.98
CA GLY A 318 4.41 -7.70 -10.72
C GLY A 318 4.37 -6.16 -10.78
N SER A 319 5.34 -5.55 -11.45
CA SER A 319 5.37 -4.12 -11.72
C SER A 319 4.22 -3.71 -12.64
N GLY A 320 3.99 -4.45 -13.71
CA GLY A 320 2.90 -4.25 -14.66
C GLY A 320 1.54 -4.33 -13.97
N LYS A 321 1.33 -5.32 -13.09
CA LYS A 321 0.08 -5.42 -12.34
C LYS A 321 -0.18 -4.22 -11.44
N THR A 322 0.87 -3.65 -10.85
CA THR A 322 0.75 -2.41 -10.07
C THR A 322 0.25 -1.26 -10.95
N ALA A 323 0.78 -1.13 -12.17
CA ALA A 323 0.29 -0.13 -13.12
C ALA A 323 -1.15 -0.42 -13.57
N ASP A 324 -1.47 -1.67 -13.88
CA ASP A 324 -2.77 -2.08 -14.43
C ASP A 324 -3.93 -1.77 -13.50
N VAL A 325 -3.80 -2.10 -12.20
CA VAL A 325 -4.90 -1.87 -11.23
C VAL A 325 -5.09 -0.38 -10.93
N LEU A 326 -4.03 0.43 -10.98
CA LEU A 326 -4.11 1.86 -10.68
C LEU A 326 -4.53 2.69 -11.90
N ARG A 327 -4.28 2.21 -13.11
CA ARG A 327 -4.52 2.93 -14.37
C ARG A 327 -5.93 3.47 -14.54
N PRO A 328 -7.02 2.70 -14.35
CA PRO A 328 -8.39 3.20 -14.57
C PRO A 328 -8.77 4.40 -13.69
N ILE A 329 -8.05 4.60 -12.59
CA ILE A 329 -8.30 5.66 -11.62
C ILE A 329 -7.42 6.86 -11.96
N ILE A 330 -6.13 6.64 -12.13
CA ILE A 330 -5.15 7.72 -12.34
C ILE A 330 -5.34 8.43 -13.68
N ILE A 331 -5.70 7.72 -14.76
CA ILE A 331 -5.87 8.35 -16.09
C ILE A 331 -7.00 9.39 -16.14
N LYS A 332 -7.91 9.35 -15.15
CA LYS A 332 -8.97 10.37 -15.01
C LYS A 332 -8.41 11.72 -14.57
N ALA A 333 -7.29 11.72 -13.83
CA ALA A 333 -6.60 12.92 -13.38
C ALA A 333 -5.45 13.30 -14.33
N ASP A 334 -4.68 12.32 -14.81
CA ASP A 334 -3.59 12.52 -15.78
C ASP A 334 -3.63 11.44 -16.88
N PRO A 335 -4.17 11.74 -18.07
CA PRO A 335 -4.26 10.79 -19.18
C PRO A 335 -2.93 10.24 -19.67
N LYS A 336 -1.80 10.90 -19.37
CA LYS A 336 -0.45 10.52 -19.83
C LYS A 336 0.40 9.87 -18.75
N ALA A 337 -0.15 9.67 -17.56
CA ALA A 337 0.58 9.22 -16.37
C ALA A 337 1.40 7.92 -16.58
N PHE A 338 0.95 7.05 -17.49
CA PHE A 338 1.57 5.74 -17.73
C PHE A 338 2.38 5.63 -19.02
N GLU A 339 2.43 6.66 -19.88
CA GLU A 339 3.14 6.58 -21.17
C GLU A 339 4.62 6.20 -20.98
N GLY A 340 5.27 6.74 -19.94
CA GLY A 340 6.65 6.41 -19.58
C GLY A 340 6.81 4.97 -19.08
N ILE A 341 5.93 4.54 -18.18
CA ILE A 341 5.91 3.17 -17.65
C ILE A 341 5.76 2.15 -18.79
N ASP A 342 4.81 2.39 -19.69
CA ASP A 342 4.51 1.49 -20.81
C ASP A 342 5.70 1.37 -21.77
N LYS A 343 6.32 2.50 -22.10
CA LYS A 343 7.50 2.56 -22.97
C LYS A 343 8.69 1.83 -22.35
N ASP A 344 8.99 2.08 -21.08
CA ASP A 344 10.17 1.53 -20.43
C ASP A 344 9.96 0.01 -20.19
N ALA A 345 8.78 -0.41 -19.75
CA ALA A 345 8.44 -1.83 -19.60
C ALA A 345 8.46 -2.60 -20.95
N ALA A 346 7.97 -1.99 -22.04
CA ALA A 346 8.08 -2.58 -23.37
C ALA A 346 9.54 -2.71 -23.84
N SER A 347 10.38 -1.72 -23.53
CA SER A 347 11.79 -1.73 -23.87
C SER A 347 12.54 -2.85 -23.15
N ILE A 348 12.30 -3.05 -21.85
CA ILE A 348 12.91 -4.15 -21.09
C ILE A 348 12.42 -5.52 -21.60
N ARG A 349 11.10 -5.69 -21.86
CA ARG A 349 10.56 -6.94 -22.43
C ARG A 349 11.21 -7.31 -23.77
N LYS A 350 11.51 -6.32 -24.62
CA LYS A 350 12.23 -6.56 -25.87
C LYS A 350 13.67 -7.05 -25.63
N LEU A 351 14.35 -6.50 -24.62
CA LEU A 351 15.69 -6.96 -24.23
C LEU A 351 15.64 -8.42 -23.73
N LEU A 352 14.64 -8.76 -22.91
CA LEU A 352 14.45 -10.12 -22.39
C LEU A 352 14.20 -11.17 -23.49
N GLY A 353 13.44 -10.82 -24.53
CA GLY A 353 13.12 -11.74 -25.62
C GLY A 353 14.25 -11.97 -26.65
N THR A 354 15.37 -11.24 -26.56
CA THR A 354 16.46 -11.34 -27.54
C THR A 354 17.42 -12.47 -27.16
N GLY A 355 17.55 -13.48 -28.02
CA GLY A 355 18.50 -14.59 -27.78
C GLY A 355 18.03 -15.60 -26.73
N ALA A 356 16.71 -15.76 -26.57
CA ALA A 356 16.10 -16.73 -25.67
C ALA A 356 16.50 -18.18 -26.02
N GLU A 357 16.93 -18.94 -25.01
CA GLU A 357 17.24 -20.37 -25.07
C GLU A 357 16.58 -21.08 -23.87
N GLY A 358 16.42 -22.41 -23.91
CA GLY A 358 15.97 -23.21 -22.76
C GLY A 358 14.68 -22.71 -22.08
N ASN A 359 14.81 -22.19 -20.86
CA ASN A 359 13.73 -21.59 -20.04
C ASN A 359 13.12 -20.30 -20.62
N GLY A 360 13.50 -19.91 -21.84
CA GLY A 360 12.98 -18.74 -22.55
C GLY A 360 13.81 -17.48 -22.35
N TYR A 361 14.98 -17.57 -21.70
CA TYR A 361 15.85 -16.42 -21.45
C TYR A 361 17.33 -16.79 -21.64
N LYS A 362 18.13 -15.82 -22.06
CA LYS A 362 19.59 -15.95 -22.08
C LYS A 362 20.13 -15.96 -20.65
N ALA A 363 21.09 -16.84 -20.35
CA ALA A 363 21.78 -16.83 -19.06
C ALA A 363 22.49 -15.50 -18.84
N TYR A 364 22.44 -14.97 -17.62
CA TYR A 364 22.95 -13.63 -17.31
C TYR A 364 24.46 -13.49 -17.56
N ASP A 365 25.24 -14.52 -17.29
CA ASP A 365 26.69 -14.56 -17.53
C ASP A 365 27.05 -14.53 -19.03
N ALA A 366 26.17 -15.03 -19.90
CA ALA A 366 26.31 -14.98 -21.35
C ALA A 366 26.03 -13.60 -21.97
N LEU A 367 25.49 -12.65 -21.18
CA LEU A 367 25.27 -11.27 -21.64
C LEU A 367 26.59 -10.50 -21.72
N SER A 368 26.74 -9.72 -22.78
CA SER A 368 27.79 -8.70 -22.88
C SER A 368 27.61 -7.62 -21.80
N SER A 369 28.69 -6.93 -21.45
CA SER A 369 28.65 -5.81 -20.50
C SER A 369 27.66 -4.72 -20.92
N ASP A 370 27.52 -4.48 -22.23
CA ASP A 370 26.56 -3.53 -22.79
C ASP A 370 25.10 -4.00 -22.61
N GLU A 371 24.81 -5.29 -22.81
CA GLU A 371 23.49 -5.86 -22.55
C GLU A 371 23.13 -5.76 -21.06
N LYS A 372 24.05 -6.15 -20.17
CA LYS A 372 23.86 -6.04 -18.71
C LYS A 372 23.57 -4.60 -18.30
N THR A 373 24.33 -3.64 -18.84
CA THR A 373 24.16 -2.21 -18.58
C THR A 373 22.79 -1.72 -19.04
N LYS A 374 22.39 -2.02 -20.29
CA LYS A 374 21.07 -1.62 -20.82
C LYS A 374 19.90 -2.17 -20.00
N ILE A 375 20.01 -3.40 -19.51
CA ILE A 375 18.98 -4.03 -18.70
C ILE A 375 18.88 -3.35 -17.32
N LYS A 376 20.02 -3.10 -16.65
CA LYS A 376 20.07 -2.39 -15.37
C LYS A 376 19.55 -0.96 -15.50
N GLU A 377 19.97 -0.22 -16.53
CA GLU A 377 19.50 1.13 -16.82
C GLU A 377 18.01 1.16 -17.12
N GLY A 378 17.49 0.20 -17.91
CA GLY A 378 16.06 0.06 -18.17
C GLY A 378 15.25 -0.16 -16.90
N ALA A 379 15.70 -1.05 -16.01
CA ALA A 379 15.05 -1.28 -14.72
C ALA A 379 15.07 -0.02 -13.82
N ALA A 380 16.20 0.70 -13.76
CA ALA A 380 16.30 1.96 -13.02
C ALA A 380 15.40 3.06 -13.59
N GLN A 381 15.30 3.16 -14.92
CA GLN A 381 14.40 4.09 -15.60
C GLN A 381 12.94 3.77 -15.26
N LEU A 382 12.53 2.50 -15.35
CA LEU A 382 11.19 2.08 -14.98
C LEU A 382 10.88 2.38 -13.50
N ALA A 383 11.84 2.14 -12.60
CA ALA A 383 11.72 2.50 -11.19
C ALA A 383 11.49 4.01 -10.99
N ALA A 384 12.21 4.84 -11.75
CA ALA A 384 12.04 6.29 -11.73
C ALA A 384 10.65 6.71 -12.23
N GLN A 385 10.05 5.99 -13.21
CA GLN A 385 8.67 6.25 -13.63
C GLN A 385 7.66 6.00 -12.52
N PHE A 386 7.78 4.89 -11.79
CA PHE A 386 6.90 4.60 -10.64
C PHE A 386 7.07 5.62 -9.51
N THR A 387 8.31 6.06 -9.27
CA THR A 387 8.59 7.13 -8.29
C THR A 387 7.92 8.43 -8.71
N LYS A 388 8.09 8.84 -9.98
CA LYS A 388 7.46 10.02 -10.54
C LYS A 388 5.93 9.94 -10.45
N LEU A 389 5.35 8.80 -10.81
CA LEU A 389 3.90 8.58 -10.75
C LEU A 389 3.38 8.77 -9.32
N ARG A 390 4.06 8.18 -8.33
CA ARG A 390 3.73 8.34 -6.90
C ARG A 390 3.76 9.81 -6.49
N ASP A 391 4.86 10.50 -6.79
CA ASP A 391 5.08 11.89 -6.36
C ASP A 391 4.07 12.85 -7.00
N GLN A 392 3.63 12.59 -8.24
CA GLN A 392 2.62 13.39 -8.94
C GLN A 392 1.21 13.24 -8.36
N LEU A 393 0.89 12.09 -7.74
CA LEU A 393 -0.46 11.79 -7.25
C LEU A 393 -0.74 12.33 -5.85
N GLY A 394 0.31 12.69 -5.08
CA GLY A 394 0.16 13.30 -3.76
C GLY A 394 -0.69 12.50 -2.77
N VAL A 395 -0.71 11.17 -2.93
CA VAL A 395 -1.29 10.21 -1.97
C VAL A 395 -0.23 9.96 -0.90
N ASP A 396 -0.19 10.84 0.11
CA ASP A 396 0.55 10.63 1.36
C ASP A 396 -0.38 10.12 2.46
#